data_AF-A0A922ZD38-F1
#
_entry.id   AF-A0A922ZD38-F1
#
_cell.length_a   1.000
_cell.length_b   1.000
_cell.length_c   1.000
_cell.angle_alpha   90.00
_cell.angle_beta   90.00
_cell.angle_gamma   90.00
#
_symmetry.space_group_name_H-M   'P 1'
#
loop_
_entity.id
_entity.type
_entity.pdbx_description
1 polymer ?
#
loop_
_entity_poly.entity_id
_entity_poly.type
_entity_poly.pdbx_seq_one_letter_code
_entity_poly.pdbx_strand_id
1 'polypeptide(L)'
;MDITLSIYDIIAYLNKSDKKKVLDYSYPKPYPENPINTRAILLGCDPSNRHCQDLPFVFAIKSSHNIFNSIVESIKNQLDAVGLSLEMVYCQNLCRNYFKDETSKNSIWEEAAKLWIPVLKKELDEKFAKTVPVLLTAESLY
;
A
#
# COMPACT_ATOMS: atom_id res chain seq x y z
N MET A 1 -9.06 -20.58 14.37
CA MET A 1 -10.03 -20.32 13.30
C MET A 1 -9.82 -18.87 12.92
N ASP A 2 -8.96 -18.60 11.94
CA ASP A 2 -8.63 -17.22 11.56
C ASP A 2 -9.81 -16.63 10.80
N ILE A 3 -10.57 -15.78 11.49
CA ILE A 3 -11.60 -14.97 10.85
C ILE A 3 -10.86 -13.98 9.96
N THR A 4 -10.83 -14.25 8.65
CA THR A 4 -10.38 -13.24 7.69
C THR A 4 -11.49 -12.21 7.59
N LEU A 5 -11.29 -11.05 8.24
CA LEU A 5 -12.20 -9.92 8.08
C LEU A 5 -12.22 -9.51 6.61
N SER A 6 -13.41 -9.19 6.08
CA SER A 6 -13.49 -8.57 4.77
C SER A 6 -12.95 -7.15 4.84
N ILE A 7 -12.55 -6.59 3.70
CA ILE A 7 -12.17 -5.16 3.62
C ILE A 7 -13.30 -4.28 4.18
N TYR A 8 -14.56 -4.61 3.89
CA TYR A 8 -15.71 -3.87 4.43
C TYR A 8 -15.78 -3.91 5.96
N ASP A 9 -15.49 -5.05 6.59
CA ASP A 9 -15.49 -5.18 8.04
C ASP A 9 -14.37 -4.36 8.68
N ILE A 10 -13.18 -4.36 8.08
CA ILE A 10 -12.05 -3.55 8.56
C ILE A 10 -12.42 -2.06 8.52
N ILE A 11 -13.01 -1.60 7.42
CA ILE A 11 -13.38 -0.18 7.26
C ILE A 11 -14.52 0.20 8.20
N ALA A 12 -15.54 -0.66 8.34
CA ALA A 12 -16.63 -0.45 9.28
C ALA A 12 -16.11 -0.36 10.73
N TYR A 13 -15.15 -1.21 11.09
CA TYR A 13 -14.50 -1.20 12.39
C TYR A 13 -13.73 0.11 12.63
N LEU A 14 -12.84 0.48 11.71
CA LEU A 14 -12.02 1.71 11.80
C LEU A 14 -12.88 2.98 11.85
N ASN A 15 -13.99 3.01 11.09
CA ASN A 15 -14.93 4.12 11.14
C ASN A 15 -15.72 4.18 12.46
N LYS A 16 -15.91 3.05 13.15
CA LYS A 16 -16.59 3.03 14.45
C LYS A 16 -15.67 3.47 15.59
N SER A 17 -14.38 3.14 15.55
CA SER A 17 -13.41 3.50 16.59
C SER A 17 -13.03 4.98 16.55
N ASP A 18 -12.95 5.60 15.37
CA ASP A 18 -12.79 7.06 15.24
C ASP A 18 -13.17 7.54 13.83
N LYS A 19 -14.43 8.00 13.66
CA LYS A 19 -15.05 8.43 12.38
C LYS A 19 -14.26 9.48 11.59
N LYS A 20 -13.18 10.03 12.15
CA LYS A 20 -12.42 11.12 11.55
C LYS A 20 -11.07 10.71 10.99
N LYS A 21 -10.64 9.44 11.02
CA LYS A 21 -9.26 9.10 10.59
C LYS A 21 -9.15 8.37 9.27
N VAL A 22 -10.18 7.66 8.82
CA VAL A 22 -10.23 7.05 7.48
C VAL A 22 -10.96 7.98 6.51
N LEU A 23 -10.49 8.05 5.26
CA LEU A 23 -11.13 8.82 4.20
C LEU A 23 -11.88 7.90 3.24
N ASP A 24 -13.08 8.33 2.84
CA ASP A 24 -13.95 7.61 1.90
C ASP A 24 -13.60 7.95 0.44
N TYR A 25 -12.48 7.40 -0.02
CA TYR A 25 -12.01 7.50 -1.41
C TYR A 25 -11.81 6.11 -2.02
N SER A 26 -11.87 6.04 -3.35
CA SER A 26 -11.47 4.84 -4.09
C SER A 26 -10.00 4.52 -3.80
N TYR A 27 -9.73 3.29 -3.33
CA TYR A 27 -8.37 2.91 -2.97
C TYR A 27 -7.46 2.88 -4.20
N PRO A 28 -6.20 3.34 -4.07
CA PRO A 28 -5.26 3.21 -5.15
C PRO A 28 -4.99 1.74 -5.42
N LYS A 29 -4.96 1.36 -6.69
CA LYS A 29 -4.76 -0.03 -7.09
C LYS A 29 -3.31 -0.47 -6.91
N PRO A 30 -3.03 -1.76 -6.72
CA PRO A 30 -1.66 -2.26 -6.84
C PRO A 30 -1.12 -2.07 -8.26
N TYR A 31 0.20 -2.01 -8.40
CA TYR A 31 0.87 -1.87 -9.68
C TYR A 31 1.98 -2.93 -9.86
N PRO A 32 2.14 -3.56 -11.03
CA PRO A 32 1.15 -3.59 -12.11
C PRO A 32 -0.10 -4.36 -11.67
N GLU A 33 -1.25 -4.05 -12.28
CA GLU A 33 -2.50 -4.79 -12.03
C GLU A 33 -2.36 -6.28 -12.36
N ASN A 34 -1.57 -6.61 -13.38
CA ASN A 34 -1.29 -7.97 -13.84
C ASN A 34 0.21 -8.28 -13.75
N PRO A 35 0.69 -8.72 -12.57
CA PRO A 35 2.11 -8.99 -12.32
C PRO A 35 2.56 -10.34 -12.92
N ILE A 36 2.96 -10.37 -14.20
CA ILE A 36 3.37 -11.61 -14.89
C ILE A 36 4.81 -12.04 -14.55
N ASN A 37 5.74 -11.10 -14.39
CA ASN A 37 7.18 -11.37 -14.20
C ASN A 37 7.73 -10.71 -12.92
N THR A 38 7.00 -10.86 -11.81
CA THR A 38 7.38 -10.22 -10.54
C THR A 38 8.63 -10.86 -9.96
N ARG A 39 9.64 -10.03 -9.72
CA ARG A 39 10.92 -10.39 -9.12
C ARG A 39 11.05 -9.90 -7.68
N ALA A 40 10.24 -8.93 -7.28
CA ALA A 40 10.17 -8.42 -5.92
C ALA A 40 8.79 -7.82 -5.65
N ILE A 41 8.44 -7.69 -4.37
CA ILE A 41 7.27 -6.93 -3.90
C ILE A 41 7.78 -5.63 -3.28
N LEU A 42 7.27 -4.47 -3.69
CA LEU A 42 7.51 -3.19 -3.03
C LEU A 42 6.30 -2.85 -2.16
N LEU A 43 6.53 -2.79 -0.84
CA LEU A 43 5.47 -2.62 0.14
C LEU A 43 5.62 -1.30 0.90
N GLY A 44 4.56 -0.50 0.87
CA GLY A 44 4.41 0.73 1.65
C GLY A 44 3.45 0.57 2.83
N CYS A 45 3.38 1.59 3.67
CA CYS A 45 2.52 1.58 4.86
C CYS A 45 1.04 1.79 4.49
N ASP A 46 0.73 2.98 3.96
CA ASP A 46 -0.61 3.40 3.62
C ASP A 46 -0.55 4.53 2.57
N PRO A 47 -1.63 4.75 1.80
CA PRO A 47 -1.71 5.90 0.94
C PRO A 47 -1.93 7.18 1.77
N SER A 48 -0.84 7.88 2.06
CA SER A 48 -0.86 9.21 2.65
C SER A 48 -1.12 10.28 1.57
N ASN A 49 -2.38 10.65 1.35
CA ASN A 49 -2.77 11.62 0.32
C ASN A 49 -3.20 12.96 0.92
N ARG A 50 -2.22 13.72 1.37
CA ARG A 50 -2.42 15.09 1.91
C ARG A 50 -2.99 16.07 0.89
N HIS A 51 -2.94 15.72 -0.40
CA HIS A 51 -3.39 16.56 -1.50
C HIS A 51 -4.82 16.25 -1.95
N CYS A 52 -5.49 15.26 -1.32
CA CYS A 52 -6.85 14.81 -1.63
C CYS A 52 -7.07 14.51 -3.13
N GLN A 53 -6.05 13.97 -3.81
CA GLN A 53 -6.12 13.60 -5.23
C GLN A 53 -6.41 12.11 -5.39
N ASP A 54 -7.35 11.73 -6.25
CA ASP A 54 -7.54 10.32 -6.57
C ASP A 54 -6.30 9.75 -7.26
N LEU A 55 -5.65 8.79 -6.61
CA LEU A 55 -4.47 8.13 -7.17
C LEU A 55 -4.90 6.85 -7.90
N PRO A 56 -4.51 6.67 -9.17
CA PRO A 56 -4.89 5.47 -9.91
C PRO A 56 -4.20 4.22 -9.35
N PHE A 57 -2.96 4.37 -8.90
CA PHE A 57 -2.15 3.29 -8.33
C PHE A 57 -1.43 3.74 -7.06
N VAL A 58 -0.97 2.77 -6.27
CA VAL A 58 -0.12 3.02 -5.10
C VAL A 58 1.14 3.82 -5.50
N PHE A 59 1.69 4.54 -4.53
CA PHE A 59 2.85 5.43 -4.73
C PHE A 59 2.65 6.49 -5.83
N ALA A 60 1.39 6.84 -6.14
CA ALA A 60 1.02 7.76 -7.20
C ALA A 60 1.57 7.36 -8.59
N ILE A 61 1.84 6.06 -8.80
CA ILE A 61 2.26 5.55 -10.11
C ILE A 61 1.19 5.89 -11.14
N LYS A 62 1.60 6.40 -12.30
CA LYS A 62 0.71 6.89 -13.38
C LYS A 62 -0.25 8.01 -12.97
N SER A 63 0.00 8.71 -11.86
CA SER A 63 -0.72 9.95 -11.55
C SER A 63 -0.45 11.01 -12.64
N SER A 64 -1.46 11.79 -12.99
CA SER A 64 -1.32 12.95 -13.89
C SER A 64 -0.84 14.21 -13.16
N HIS A 65 -0.71 14.16 -11.83
CA HIS A 65 -0.33 15.31 -11.01
C HIS A 65 1.20 15.38 -10.84
N ASN A 66 1.80 16.42 -11.41
CA ASN A 66 3.25 16.63 -11.40
C ASN A 66 3.89 16.68 -9.99
N ILE A 67 3.10 17.00 -8.96
CA ILE A 67 3.58 17.01 -7.56
C ILE A 67 4.12 15.66 -7.10
N PHE A 68 3.69 14.56 -7.71
CA PHE A 68 4.14 13.21 -7.35
C PHE A 68 5.32 12.70 -8.19
N ASN A 69 5.76 13.44 -9.21
CA ASN A 69 6.82 12.98 -10.12
C ASN A 69 8.11 12.65 -9.37
N SER A 70 8.48 13.46 -8.38
CA SER A 70 9.69 13.25 -7.57
C SER A 70 9.66 11.94 -6.78
N ILE A 71 8.50 11.56 -6.23
CA ILE A 71 8.34 10.29 -5.50
C ILE A 71 8.46 9.12 -6.47
N VAL A 72 7.79 9.19 -7.62
CA VAL A 72 7.83 8.14 -8.63
C VAL A 72 9.24 7.97 -9.22
N GLU A 73 9.93 9.06 -9.49
CA GLU A 73 11.33 9.06 -9.96
C GLU A 73 12.27 8.49 -8.90
N SER A 74 12.11 8.87 -7.62
CA SER A 74 12.91 8.30 -6.54
C SER A 74 12.76 6.78 -6.44
N ILE A 75 11.52 6.27 -6.53
CA ILE A 75 11.27 4.82 -6.50
C ILE A 75 11.96 4.14 -7.68
N LYS A 76 11.79 4.68 -8.90
CA LYS A 76 12.42 4.12 -10.11
C LYS A 76 13.94 4.07 -9.98
N ASN A 77 14.56 5.17 -9.56
CA ASN A 77 16.02 5.25 -9.39
C ASN A 77 16.54 4.23 -8.35
N GLN A 78 15.80 4.01 -7.26
CA GLN A 78 16.17 3.02 -6.24
C GLN A 78 16.03 1.58 -6.75
N LEU A 79 14.98 1.29 -7.52
CA LEU A 79 14.81 -0.02 -8.16
C LEU A 79 15.90 -0.28 -9.20
N ASP A 80 16.20 0.71 -10.05
CA ASP A 80 17.24 0.62 -11.07
C ASP A 80 18.62 0.35 -10.44
N ALA A 81 18.91 0.96 -9.29
CA ALA A 81 20.16 0.76 -8.55
C ALA A 81 20.36 -0.70 -8.07
N VAL A 82 19.29 -1.49 -7.95
CA VAL A 82 19.33 -2.92 -7.61
C VAL A 82 18.99 -3.83 -8.81
N GLY A 83 18.99 -3.28 -10.02
CA GLY A 83 18.75 -4.02 -11.25
C GLY A 83 17.29 -4.47 -11.45
N LEU A 84 16.34 -3.74 -10.86
CA LEU A 84 14.90 -3.97 -11.03
C LEU A 84 14.28 -2.79 -11.77
N SER A 85 13.31 -3.06 -12.65
CA SER A 85 12.42 -2.01 -13.18
C SER A 85 11.07 -2.04 -12.46
N LEU A 86 10.32 -0.95 -12.55
CA LEU A 86 9.01 -0.83 -11.89
C LEU A 86 8.02 -1.92 -12.35
N GLU A 87 8.11 -2.37 -13.60
CA GLU A 87 7.26 -3.42 -14.18
C GLU A 87 7.60 -4.83 -13.66
N MET A 88 8.81 -5.01 -13.12
CA MET A 88 9.25 -6.27 -12.50
C MET A 88 8.89 -6.35 -11.01
N VAL A 89 8.25 -5.32 -10.45
CA VAL A 89 7.99 -5.21 -9.03
C VAL A 89 6.51 -5.02 -8.77
N TYR A 90 5.93 -5.90 -7.95
CA TYR A 90 4.55 -5.74 -7.50
C TYR A 90 4.50 -4.77 -6.32
N CYS A 91 3.84 -3.64 -6.53
CA CYS A 91 3.74 -2.51 -5.62
C CYS A 91 2.38 -2.53 -4.91
N GLN A 92 2.37 -2.43 -3.59
CA GLN A 92 1.16 -2.37 -2.75
C GLN A 92 1.42 -1.64 -1.43
N ASN A 93 0.37 -1.23 -0.72
CA ASN A 93 0.44 -0.76 0.67
C ASN A 93 -0.16 -1.79 1.64
N LEU A 94 0.33 -1.82 2.87
CA LEU A 94 -0.25 -2.64 3.94
C LEU A 94 -1.71 -2.27 4.20
N CYS A 95 -1.95 -1.02 4.58
CA CYS A 95 -3.31 -0.50 4.65
C CYS A 95 -3.67 0.10 3.30
N ARG A 96 -4.74 -0.38 2.68
CA ARG A 96 -5.15 0.10 1.35
C ARG A 96 -6.02 1.36 1.39
N ASN A 97 -6.62 1.66 2.54
CA ASN A 97 -7.43 2.85 2.73
C ASN A 97 -6.57 4.08 2.96
N TYR A 98 -7.12 5.25 2.61
CA TYR A 98 -6.53 6.52 2.97
C TYR A 98 -6.77 6.82 4.46
N PHE A 99 -5.74 7.35 5.11
CA PHE A 99 -5.85 7.98 6.42
C PHE A 99 -5.73 9.50 6.30
N LYS A 100 -6.31 10.23 7.26
CA LYS A 100 -6.16 11.69 7.32
C LYS A 100 -4.77 12.13 7.74
N ASP A 101 -4.22 11.42 8.72
CA ASP A 101 -2.89 11.67 9.24
C ASP A 101 -1.88 10.75 8.54
N GLU A 102 -0.65 11.23 8.35
CA GLU A 102 0.44 10.38 7.88
C GLU A 102 0.72 9.25 8.87
N THR A 103 1.24 8.13 8.37
CA THR A 103 1.60 6.92 9.15
C THR A 103 2.18 7.23 10.53
N SER A 104 3.24 8.07 10.58
CA SER A 104 3.99 8.38 11.80
C SER A 104 3.23 9.25 12.82
N LYS A 105 2.13 9.89 12.42
CA LYS A 105 1.26 10.71 13.28
C LYS A 105 -0.09 10.07 13.54
N ASN A 106 -0.40 8.97 12.86
CA ASN A 106 -1.69 8.32 12.93
C ASN A 106 -1.74 7.35 14.13
N SER A 107 -2.38 7.79 15.20
CA SER A 107 -2.48 7.02 16.45
C SER A 107 -3.26 5.70 16.35
N ILE A 108 -4.05 5.49 15.29
CA ILE A 108 -4.75 4.21 15.06
C ILE A 108 -4.02 3.33 14.04
N TRP A 109 -2.88 3.77 13.50
CA TRP A 109 -2.24 3.09 12.38
C TRP A 109 -1.82 1.67 12.74
N GLU A 110 -1.27 1.45 13.93
CA GLU A 110 -0.85 0.11 14.37
C GLU A 110 -2.04 -0.86 14.50
N GLU A 111 -3.17 -0.38 15.04
CA GLU A 111 -4.40 -1.16 15.13
C GLU A 111 -4.96 -1.48 13.74
N ALA A 112 -4.97 -0.48 12.84
CA ALA A 112 -5.38 -0.68 11.46
C ALA A 112 -4.47 -1.67 10.72
N ALA A 113 -3.15 -1.56 10.90
CA ALA A 113 -2.16 -2.47 10.34
C ALA A 113 -2.45 -3.91 10.75
N LYS A 114 -2.70 -4.19 12.04
CA LYS A 114 -3.04 -5.53 12.54
C LYS A 114 -4.27 -6.13 11.87
N LEU A 115 -5.27 -5.30 11.53
CA LEU A 115 -6.46 -5.74 10.81
C LEU A 115 -6.18 -6.02 9.33
N TRP A 116 -5.30 -5.24 8.70
CA TRP A 116 -4.95 -5.36 7.29
C TRP A 116 -3.92 -6.47 6.98
N ILE A 117 -3.03 -6.81 7.94
CA ILE A 117 -2.00 -7.85 7.76
C ILE A 117 -2.57 -9.16 7.22
N PRO A 118 -3.65 -9.76 7.78
CA PRO A 118 -4.19 -11.01 7.26
C PRO A 118 -4.70 -10.90 5.81
N VAL A 119 -5.27 -9.75 5.45
CA VAL A 119 -5.78 -9.49 4.10
C VAL A 119 -4.65 -9.39 3.09
N LEU A 120 -3.62 -8.59 3.39
CA LEU A 120 -2.45 -8.47 2.54
C LEU A 120 -1.72 -9.80 2.44
N LYS A 121 -1.50 -10.49 3.57
CA LYS A 121 -0.82 -11.79 3.60
C LYS A 121 -1.51 -12.80 2.70
N LYS A 122 -2.85 -12.89 2.78
CA LYS A 122 -3.63 -13.77 1.91
C LYS A 122 -3.45 -13.40 0.44
N GLU A 123 -3.54 -12.11 0.09
CA GLU A 123 -3.31 -11.65 -1.28
C GLU A 123 -1.92 -12.06 -1.80
N LEU A 124 -0.87 -11.84 -1.01
CA LEU A 124 0.51 -12.13 -1.43
C LEU A 124 0.77 -13.64 -1.52
N ASP A 125 0.28 -14.43 -0.55
CA ASP A 125 0.41 -15.89 -0.55
C ASP A 125 -0.33 -16.53 -1.74
N GLU A 126 -1.44 -15.93 -2.21
CA GLU A 126 -2.18 -16.40 -3.39
C GLU A 126 -1.49 -16.01 -4.71
N LYS A 127 -0.79 -14.88 -4.75
CA LYS A 127 -0.20 -14.32 -5.99
C LYS A 127 1.25 -14.73 -6.22
N PHE A 128 2.02 -14.97 -5.16
CA PHE A 128 3.48 -15.07 -5.24
C PHE A 128 4.04 -16.24 -4.43
N ALA A 129 5.17 -16.77 -4.91
CA ALA A 129 5.94 -17.71 -4.12
C ALA A 129 6.57 -17.01 -2.90
N LYS A 130 6.71 -17.74 -1.79
CA LYS A 130 7.34 -17.23 -0.55
C LYS A 130 8.81 -16.84 -0.71
N THR A 131 9.43 -17.20 -1.84
CA THR A 131 10.81 -16.86 -2.21
C THR A 131 10.92 -15.49 -2.88
N VAL A 132 9.81 -14.86 -3.26
CA VAL A 132 9.84 -13.51 -3.84
C VAL A 132 10.22 -12.52 -2.74
N PRO A 133 11.31 -11.75 -2.89
CA PRO A 133 11.76 -10.80 -1.87
C PRO A 133 10.76 -9.64 -1.72
N VAL A 134 10.68 -9.11 -0.50
CA VAL A 134 9.90 -7.93 -0.16
C VAL A 134 10.84 -6.77 0.14
N LEU A 135 10.63 -5.65 -0.54
CA LEU A 135 11.30 -4.36 -0.37
C LEU A 135 10.34 -3.44 0.38
N LEU A 136 10.80 -2.77 1.42
CA LEU A 136 9.98 -1.87 2.22
C LEU A 136 10.34 -0.41 1.91
N THR A 137 9.33 0.45 1.80
CA THR A 137 9.55 1.91 1.72
C THR A 137 9.66 2.56 3.10
N ALA A 138 9.62 1.77 4.16
CA ALA A 138 9.67 2.21 5.55
C ALA A 138 10.64 1.31 6.34
N GLU A 139 11.20 1.86 7.41
CA GLU A 139 12.12 1.13 8.30
C GLU A 139 11.46 -0.08 8.97
N SER A 140 10.14 -0.04 9.17
CA SER A 140 9.40 -1.14 9.78
C SER A 140 7.98 -1.24 9.22
N LEU A 141 7.58 -2.47 8.90
CA LEU A 141 6.20 -2.90 8.74
C LEU A 141 5.99 -4.03 9.75
N TYR A 142 5.02 -3.87 10.65
CA TYR A 142 4.71 -4.81 11.74
C TYR A 142 4.06 -6.09 11.25
#